data_AF-A0A2C9KYC3-F1
#
_entry.id   AF-A0A2C9KYC3-F1
#
_cell.length_a   1.000
_cell.length_b   1.000
_cell.length_c   1.000
_cell.angle_alpha   90.00
_cell.angle_beta   90.00
_cell.angle_gamma   90.00
#
_symmetry.space_group_name_H-M   'P 1'
#
loop_
_entity.id
_entity.type
_entity.pdbx_description
1 polymer ?
#
loop_
_entity_poly.entity_id
_entity_poly.type
_entity_poly.pdbx_seq_one_letter_code
_entity_poly.pdbx_strand_id
1 'polypeptide(L)'
;MFNISCSCQRSGFIWSSRFELCVDVDECKLKTVTCTNGQVCQNLPGSYKCVCRKGYRFDAESNQCVELVPIPSHSLSRTGRVKAIQQNGVAERYVPYFC
;
A
#
# COMPACT_ATOMS: atom_id res chain seq x y z
N MET A 1 27.02 -29.82 -4.70
CA MET A 1 26.44 -28.47 -4.72
C MET A 1 24.93 -28.62 -4.68
N PHE A 2 24.28 -28.32 -3.56
CA PHE A 2 22.82 -28.37 -3.45
C PHE A 2 22.25 -27.00 -3.82
N ASN A 3 21.35 -26.97 -4.80
CA ASN A 3 20.62 -25.76 -5.16
C ASN A 3 19.44 -25.63 -4.18
N ILE A 4 19.68 -24.96 -3.05
CA ILE A 4 18.63 -24.65 -2.08
C ILE A 4 17.76 -23.53 -2.68
N SER A 5 16.56 -23.90 -3.13
CA SER A 5 15.54 -22.98 -3.62
C SER A 5 14.50 -22.76 -2.52
N CYS A 6 14.57 -21.60 -1.85
CA CYS A 6 13.64 -21.25 -0.79
C CYS A 6 12.37 -20.58 -1.36
N SER A 7 11.22 -20.88 -0.77
CA SER A 7 9.93 -20.29 -1.11
C SER A 7 9.33 -19.52 0.06
N CYS A 8 8.56 -18.47 -0.22
CA CYS A 8 7.93 -17.64 0.81
C CYS A 8 6.63 -18.27 1.33
N GLN A 9 6.39 -18.17 2.64
CA GLN A 9 5.17 -18.68 3.28
C GLN A 9 3.90 -17.91 2.88
N ARG A 10 4.05 -16.63 2.51
CA ARG A 10 2.94 -15.74 2.14
C ARG A 10 3.10 -15.27 0.70
N SER A 11 1.99 -15.24 -0.04
CA SER A 11 1.92 -14.65 -1.39
C SER A 11 2.12 -13.14 -1.34
N GLY A 12 2.56 -12.55 -2.46
CA GLY A 12 2.95 -11.13 -2.53
C GLY A 12 4.35 -10.85 -1.98
N PHE A 13 5.12 -11.91 -1.66
CA PHE A 13 6.53 -11.82 -1.24
C PHE A 13 7.41 -12.68 -2.15
N ILE A 14 8.64 -12.23 -2.37
CA ILE A 14 9.66 -12.94 -3.16
C ILE A 14 10.91 -13.24 -2.32
N TRP A 15 11.54 -14.39 -2.58
CA TRP A 15 12.79 -14.77 -1.92
C TRP A 15 13.94 -13.88 -2.38
N SER A 16 14.61 -13.24 -1.42
CA SER A 16 15.84 -12.50 -1.68
C SER A 16 17.04 -13.27 -1.12
N SER A 17 17.82 -13.90 -2.00
CA SER A 17 19.07 -14.57 -1.61
C SER A 17 20.12 -13.64 -1.03
N ARG A 18 20.05 -12.34 -1.36
CA ARG A 18 20.97 -11.31 -0.81
C ARG A 18 20.73 -11.05 0.67
N PHE A 19 19.48 -11.11 1.11
CA PHE A 19 19.08 -10.78 2.47
C PHE A 19 18.64 -12.01 3.25
N GLU A 20 18.62 -13.19 2.62
CA GLU A 20 18.07 -14.44 3.17
C GLU A 20 16.69 -14.26 3.79
N LEU A 21 15.83 -13.48 3.11
CA LEU A 21 14.51 -13.10 3.60
C LEU A 21 13.51 -13.04 2.45
N CYS A 22 12.24 -13.26 2.78
CA CYS A 22 11.14 -12.93 1.89
C CYS A 22 10.79 -11.46 2.01
N VAL A 23 10.91 -10.75 0.89
CA VAL A 23 10.63 -9.32 0.80
C VAL A 23 9.33 -9.09 0.05
N ASP A 24 8.57 -8.12 0.55
CA ASP A 24 7.35 -7.65 -0.09
C ASP A 24 7.59 -7.23 -1.54
N VAL A 25 6.68 -7.63 -2.44
CA VAL A 25 6.69 -7.20 -3.83
C VAL A 25 5.99 -5.85 -3.90
N ASP A 26 6.70 -4.80 -4.29
CA ASP A 26 6.08 -3.49 -4.49
C ASP A 26 5.48 -3.39 -5.90
N GLU A 27 4.25 -3.87 -6.09
CA GLU A 27 3.61 -3.89 -7.40
C GLU A 27 3.40 -2.48 -7.97
N CYS A 28 3.23 -1.49 -7.09
CA CYS A 28 3.12 -0.08 -7.47
C CYS A 28 4.41 0.43 -8.13
N LYS A 29 5.58 0.08 -7.60
CA LYS A 29 6.87 0.42 -8.21
C LYS A 29 7.15 -0.36 -9.49
N LEU A 30 6.74 -1.63 -9.52
CA LEU A 30 6.88 -2.48 -10.71
C LEU A 30 5.92 -2.08 -11.83
N LYS A 31 4.91 -1.24 -11.54
CA LYS A 31 3.87 -0.80 -12.49
C LYS A 31 3.12 -1.97 -13.14
N THR A 32 3.04 -3.10 -12.44
CA THR A 32 2.27 -4.27 -12.86
C THR A 32 0.77 -4.08 -12.64
N VAL A 33 0.40 -3.08 -11.82
CA VAL A 33 -0.97 -2.75 -11.45
C VAL A 33 -1.35 -1.39 -12.02
N THR A 34 -2.53 -1.32 -12.64
CA THR A 34 -3.09 -0.08 -13.18
C THR A 34 -4.34 0.28 -12.41
N CYS A 35 -4.25 1.32 -11.58
CA CYS A 35 -5.42 1.89 -10.90
C CYS A 35 -6.19 2.80 -11.85
N THR A 36 -7.53 2.73 -11.84
CA THR A 36 -8.40 3.48 -12.75
C THR A 36 -9.05 4.68 -12.06
N ASN A 37 -9.81 5.49 -12.80
CA ASN A 37 -10.76 6.47 -12.24
C ASN A 37 -10.16 7.49 -11.24
N GLY A 38 -8.94 7.98 -11.51
CA GLY A 38 -8.28 8.99 -10.67
C GLY A 38 -7.63 8.43 -9.39
N GLN A 39 -7.54 7.11 -9.26
CA GLN A 39 -6.87 6.45 -8.16
C GLN A 39 -5.34 6.47 -8.31
N VAL A 40 -4.65 6.25 -7.20
CA VAL A 40 -3.22 6.03 -7.08
C VAL A 40 -2.97 4.69 -6.39
N CYS A 41 -1.93 4.00 -6.83
CA CYS A 41 -1.52 2.75 -6.21
C CYS A 41 -0.86 3.04 -4.85
N GLN A 42 -1.31 2.33 -3.83
CA GLN A 42 -0.68 2.30 -2.51
C GLN A 42 -0.25 0.87 -2.21
N ASN A 43 1.07 0.69 -2.05
CA ASN A 43 1.66 -0.60 -1.70
C ASN A 43 1.29 -0.99 -0.27
N LEU A 44 0.96 -2.27 -0.05
CA LEU A 44 0.66 -2.86 1.25
C LEU A 44 1.51 -4.13 1.43
N PRO A 45 1.74 -4.58 2.67
CA PRO A 45 2.43 -5.84 2.88
C PRO A 45 1.68 -7.05 2.29
N GLY A 46 2.28 -7.69 1.29
CA GLY A 46 1.76 -8.81 0.53
C GLY A 46 0.66 -8.46 -0.47
N SER A 47 0.39 -7.17 -0.71
CA SER A 47 -0.69 -6.73 -1.60
C SER A 47 -0.58 -5.26 -2.00
N TYR A 48 -1.58 -4.76 -2.72
CA TYR A 48 -1.70 -3.35 -3.05
C TYR A 48 -3.16 -2.94 -2.94
N LYS A 49 -3.40 -1.64 -2.84
CA LYS A 49 -4.74 -1.08 -3.00
C LYS A 49 -4.70 0.17 -3.87
N CYS A 50 -5.75 0.37 -4.64
CA CYS A 50 -5.97 1.62 -5.36
C CYS A 50 -6.80 2.55 -4.47
N VAL A 51 -6.27 3.75 -4.20
CA VAL A 51 -6.92 4.76 -3.36
C VAL A 51 -7.10 6.05 -4.13
N CYS A 52 -8.14 6.82 -3.85
CA CYS A 52 -8.30 8.12 -4.48
C CYS A 52 -7.12 9.05 -4.12
N ARG A 53 -6.75 9.92 -5.07
CA ARG A 53 -5.75 10.96 -4.83
C ARG A 53 -6.16 11.82 -3.63
N LYS A 54 -5.16 12.40 -2.97
CA LYS A 54 -5.40 13.36 -1.89
C LYS A 54 -6.30 14.49 -2.42
N GLY A 55 -7.35 14.81 -1.68
CA GLY A 55 -8.36 15.78 -2.12
C GLY A 55 -9.49 15.17 -2.95
N TYR A 56 -9.57 13.85 -3.08
CA TYR A 56 -10.68 13.15 -3.74
C TYR A 56 -11.29 12.10 -2.80
N ARG A 57 -12.60 11.86 -2.90
CA ARG A 57 -13.26 10.70 -2.25
C ARG A 57 -13.76 9.73 -3.30
N PHE A 58 -13.80 8.46 -2.93
CA PHE A 58 -14.48 7.47 -3.76
C PHE A 58 -15.99 7.68 -3.62
N ASP A 59 -16.64 7.90 -4.75
CA ASP A 59 -18.09 7.91 -4.88
C ASP A 59 -18.55 6.55 -5.41
N ALA A 60 -19.33 5.85 -4.61
CA ALA A 60 -19.82 4.52 -4.93
C ALA A 60 -20.90 4.51 -6.02
N GLU A 61 -21.61 5.64 -6.20
CA GLU A 61 -22.67 5.75 -7.21
C GLU A 61 -22.08 5.92 -8.61
N SER A 62 -21.10 6.81 -8.75
CA SER A 62 -20.36 7.01 -10.01
C SER A 62 -19.21 6.02 -10.22
N ASN A 63 -18.83 5.24 -9.19
CA ASN A 63 -17.65 4.38 -9.17
C ASN A 63 -16.36 5.14 -9.54
N GLN A 64 -16.27 6.41 -9.12
CA GLN A 64 -15.19 7.32 -9.48
C GLN A 64 -14.66 8.08 -8.27
N CYS A 65 -13.41 8.53 -8.37
CA CYS A 65 -12.86 9.49 -7.43
C CYS A 65 -13.35 10.88 -7.80
N VAL A 66 -14.20 11.46 -6.95
CA VAL A 66 -14.71 12.82 -7.12
C VAL A 66 -13.94 13.79 -6.23
N GLU A 67 -13.64 14.98 -6.76
CA GLU A 67 -12.91 16.00 -6.02
C GLU A 67 -13.70 16.41 -4.78
N LEU A 68 -13.01 16.43 -3.65
CA LEU A 68 -13.51 17.06 -2.43
C LEU A 68 -13.45 18.56 -2.69
N VAL A 69 -14.58 19.17 -3.03
CA VAL A 69 -14.72 20.62 -3.19
C VAL A 69 -13.99 21.29 -2.01
N PRO A 70 -12.93 22.07 -2.26
CA PRO A 70 -12.20 22.71 -1.18
C PRO A 70 -13.15 23.67 -0.47
N ILE A 71 -13.37 23.42 0.82
CA ILE A 71 -13.85 24.47 1.73
C ILE A 71 -12.92 25.68 1.54
N PRO A 72 -13.46 26.89 1.25
CA PRO A 72 -12.64 28.08 1.14
C PRO A 72 -11.82 28.23 2.43
N SER A 73 -10.55 28.55 2.28
CA SER A 73 -9.48 28.51 3.29
C SER A 73 -9.63 29.48 4.48
N HIS A 74 -10.85 29.86 4.88
CA HIS A 74 -11.13 30.79 5.99
C HIS A 74 -12.05 30.22 7.10
N SER A 75 -11.90 28.95 7.45
CA SER A 75 -12.40 28.46 8.76
C SER A 75 -11.58 27.27 9.28
N LEU A 76 -10.37 27.56 9.75
CA LEU A 76 -9.67 26.71 10.72
C LEU A 76 -10.49 26.65 12.01
N SER A 77 -11.36 25.64 12.15
CA SER A 77 -11.87 25.23 13.46
C SER A 77 -11.06 24.03 13.97
N ARG A 78 -10.11 24.34 14.87
CA ARG A 78 -9.36 23.36 15.66
C ARG A 78 -10.29 22.69 16.68
N THR A 79 -10.90 21.55 16.36
CA THR A 79 -11.18 20.50 17.37
C THR A 79 -11.26 19.12 16.71
N GLY A 80 -10.19 18.36 16.82
CA GLY A 80 -10.13 16.96 16.38
C GLY A 80 -8.72 16.49 16.11
N ARG A 81 -7.88 16.34 17.16
CA ARG A 81 -6.67 15.54 17.03
C ARG A 81 -7.10 14.09 16.86
N VAL A 82 -7.21 13.59 15.62
CA VAL A 82 -6.96 12.16 15.42
C VAL A 82 -5.52 11.94 15.83
N LYS A 83 -5.29 11.12 16.87
CA LYS A 83 -3.95 10.60 17.10
C LYS A 83 -3.56 9.91 15.80
N ALA A 84 -2.48 10.37 15.17
CA ALA A 84 -1.73 9.48 14.31
C ALA A 84 -1.34 8.32 15.22
N ILE A 85 -2.04 7.19 15.08
CA ILE A 85 -1.46 5.92 15.47
C ILE A 85 -0.25 5.84 14.55
N GLN A 86 0.94 6.14 15.07
CA GLN A 86 2.16 5.68 14.45
C GLN A 86 1.96 4.18 14.34
N GLN A 87 1.58 3.73 13.14
CA GLN A 87 1.65 2.33 12.81
C GLN A 87 3.12 2.01 12.94
N ASN A 88 3.50 1.43 14.08
CA ASN A 88 4.73 0.68 14.27
C ASN A 88 4.71 -0.47 13.24
N GLY A 89 4.85 -0.15 11.96
CA GLY A 89 4.54 -1.02 10.83
C GLY A 89 5.76 -1.42 10.03
N VAL A 90 6.96 -1.34 10.62
CA VAL A 90 8.18 -1.86 9.97
C VAL A 90 8.21 -3.40 10.03
N ALA A 91 7.36 -4.04 10.86
CA ALA A 91 7.35 -5.49 11.06
C ALA A 91 6.61 -6.29 9.97
N GLU A 92 5.90 -5.66 9.03
CA GLU A 92 5.05 -6.42 8.08
C GLU A 92 5.70 -6.68 6.71
N ARG A 93 6.86 -6.07 6.42
CA ARG A 93 7.51 -6.18 5.10
C ARG A 93 8.34 -7.47 4.91
N TYR A 94 8.43 -8.30 5.94
CA TYR A 94 9.23 -9.53 5.95
C TYR A 94 8.39 -10.70 6.46
N VAL A 95 8.49 -11.85 5.79
CA VAL A 95 7.74 -13.06 6.14
C VAL A 95 8.66 -14.29 6.20
N PRO A 96 8.26 -15.36 6.91
CA PRO A 96 9.02 -16.61 6.93
C PRO A 96 9.12 -17.24 5.54
N TYR A 97 10.18 -18.03 5.34
CA TYR A 97 10.45 -18.80 4.13
C TYR A 97 10.76 -20.25 4.49
N PHE A 98 10.62 -21.14 3.51
CA PHE A 98 10.92 -22.56 3.62
C PHE A 98 11.91 -22.95 2.54
N CYS A 99 13.01 -23.55 2.98
CA CYS A 99 14.05 -24.21 2.20
C CYS A 99 14.09 -25.68 2.66
#